data_AF-A0A7Y4RCD6-F1
#
_entry.id   AF-A0A7Y4RCD6-F1
#
_cell.length_a   1.000
_cell.length_b   1.000
_cell.length_c   1.000
_cell.angle_alpha   90.00
_cell.angle_beta   90.00
_cell.angle_gamma   90.00
#
_symmetry.space_group_name_H-M   'P 1'
#
loop_
_entity.id
_entity.type
_entity.pdbx_description
1 polymer ?
#
loop_
_entity_poly.entity_id
_entity_poly.type
_entity_poly.pdbx_seq_one_letter_code
_entity_poly.pdbx_strand_id
1 'polypeptide(L)'
;MNHAVVMRAPADVSAMAMVAQANVVQLRTAELKRVGGSAATHDIRVPPPGAVTRYREALVDHLRIKAYNPVELHLRLHEIWGQFCLMCWSLQVEDAQRPPPFAGGGSFDLRCPEAVELKTAELVGSLWRLRFEQRLRSDAAFSRSPDFARARAASREIRVPVFGKSMDEADDAALTVCSCEYAGMLAAARWIGDARRQWGEPGIMEIDDTVLFGGAIAAGDAE
;
A
#
# COMPACT_ATOMS: atom_id res chain seq x y z
N MET A 1 11.24 20.71 10.76
CA MET A 1 12.32 20.05 11.53
C MET A 1 12.57 18.69 10.89
N ASN A 2 13.75 18.46 10.32
CA ASN A 2 14.15 17.13 9.84
C ASN A 2 14.32 16.21 11.05
N HIS A 3 13.28 15.46 11.40
CA HIS A 3 13.47 14.32 12.29
C HIS A 3 14.35 13.33 11.54
N ALA A 4 15.54 13.05 12.08
CA ALA A 4 16.41 12.02 11.53
C ALA A 4 15.58 10.73 11.36
N VAL A 5 15.56 10.21 10.13
CA VAL A 5 14.89 8.96 9.77
C VAL A 5 15.58 7.82 10.49
N VAL A 6 14.85 7.17 11.39
CA VAL A 6 15.33 5.97 12.10
C VAL A 6 14.73 4.78 11.40
N MET A 7 15.40 4.29 10.36
CA MET A 7 14.91 3.11 9.63
C MET A 7 14.93 1.86 10.51
N ARG A 8 13.98 0.95 10.27
CA ARG A 8 13.95 -0.36 10.91
C ARG A 8 15.09 -1.25 10.43
N ALA A 9 15.49 -2.20 11.28
CA ALA A 9 16.50 -3.19 10.92
C ALA A 9 15.95 -4.19 9.87
N PRO A 10 16.80 -4.75 8.98
CA PRO A 10 16.36 -5.74 7.99
C PRO A 10 15.66 -6.96 8.60
N ALA A 11 16.09 -7.37 9.79
CA ALA A 11 15.48 -8.49 10.53
C ALA A 11 14.03 -8.19 10.96
N ASP A 12 13.69 -6.93 11.27
CA ASP A 12 12.33 -6.53 11.63
C ASP A 12 11.42 -6.50 10.40
N VAL A 13 11.93 -5.96 9.30
CA VAL A 13 11.20 -5.92 8.03
C VAL A 13 10.96 -7.33 7.49
N SER A 14 11.97 -8.21 7.57
CA SER A 14 11.83 -9.62 7.19
C SER A 14 10.80 -10.36 8.04
N ALA A 15 10.81 -10.13 9.36
CA ALA A 15 9.84 -10.74 10.27
C ALA A 15 8.41 -10.25 9.99
N MET A 16 8.23 -8.95 9.74
CA MET A 16 6.92 -8.41 9.38
C MET A 16 6.49 -8.86 7.97
N ALA A 17 7.41 -9.03 7.02
CA ALA A 17 7.13 -9.60 5.70
C ALA A 17 6.52 -11.00 5.83
N MET A 18 7.02 -11.83 6.75
CA MET A 18 6.43 -13.14 7.04
C MET A 18 5.00 -13.04 7.62
N VAL A 19 4.74 -12.05 8.47
CA VAL A 19 3.38 -11.78 9.00
C VAL A 19 2.45 -11.37 7.86
N ALA A 20 2.85 -10.42 7.03
CA ALA A 20 2.08 -9.97 5.88
C ALA A 20 1.82 -11.14 4.91
N GLN A 21 2.84 -11.94 4.60
CA GLN A 21 2.72 -13.16 3.79
C GLN A 21 1.68 -14.13 4.37
N ALA A 22 1.74 -14.39 5.68
CA ALA A 22 0.79 -15.27 6.36
C ALA A 22 -0.64 -14.71 6.31
N ASN A 23 -0.81 -13.40 6.46
CA ASN A 23 -2.11 -12.73 6.33
C ASN A 23 -2.65 -12.81 4.89
N VAL A 24 -1.82 -12.58 3.86
CA VAL A 24 -2.22 -12.76 2.44
C VAL A 24 -2.74 -14.17 2.21
N VAL A 25 -2.01 -15.19 2.67
CA VAL A 25 -2.39 -16.59 2.49
C VAL A 25 -3.71 -16.91 3.20
N GLN A 26 -3.92 -16.41 4.41
CA GLN A 26 -5.17 -16.60 5.16
C GLN A 26 -6.36 -15.93 4.47
N LEU A 27 -6.22 -14.66 4.07
CA LEU A 27 -7.29 -13.88 3.42
C LEU A 27 -7.65 -14.49 2.05
N ARG A 28 -6.65 -14.82 1.24
CA ARG A 28 -6.84 -15.50 -0.05
C ARG A 28 -7.53 -16.86 0.11
N THR A 29 -7.15 -17.64 1.11
CA THR A 29 -7.81 -18.93 1.40
C THR A 29 -9.27 -18.72 1.78
N ALA A 30 -9.56 -17.70 2.58
CA ALA A 30 -10.94 -17.36 2.95
C ALA A 30 -11.75 -16.89 1.74
N GLU A 31 -11.15 -16.13 0.84
CA GLU A 31 -11.80 -15.61 -0.37
C GLU A 31 -12.14 -16.74 -1.34
N LEU A 32 -11.17 -17.60 -1.64
CA LEU A 32 -11.36 -18.81 -2.46
C LEU A 32 -12.49 -19.68 -1.94
N LYS A 33 -12.57 -19.88 -0.61
CA LYS A 33 -13.65 -20.65 0.02
C LYS A 33 -15.03 -20.00 -0.11
N ARG A 34 -15.10 -18.67 -0.15
CA ARG A 34 -16.37 -17.92 -0.21
C ARG A 34 -16.87 -17.73 -1.63
N VAL A 35 -15.97 -17.44 -2.58
CA VAL A 35 -16.31 -17.15 -3.98
C VAL A 35 -16.39 -18.44 -4.81
N GLY A 36 -15.79 -19.54 -4.32
CA GLY A 36 -15.81 -20.84 -5.01
C GLY A 36 -14.90 -20.90 -6.24
N GLY A 37 -13.98 -19.94 -6.38
CA GLY A 37 -13.02 -19.88 -7.49
C GLY A 37 -11.87 -20.88 -7.35
N SER A 38 -11.21 -21.19 -8.47
CA SER A 38 -9.97 -21.98 -8.45
C SER A 38 -8.80 -21.15 -7.91
N ALA A 39 -7.85 -21.77 -7.20
CA ALA A 39 -6.65 -21.06 -6.76
C ALA A 39 -5.81 -20.49 -7.92
N ALA A 40 -5.92 -21.09 -9.12
CA ALA A 40 -5.18 -20.70 -10.32
C ALA A 40 -5.70 -19.41 -10.97
N THR A 41 -6.95 -19.01 -10.67
CA THR A 41 -7.59 -17.81 -11.22
C THR A 41 -7.33 -16.55 -10.39
N HIS A 42 -6.66 -16.65 -9.25
CA HIS A 42 -6.24 -15.47 -8.50
C HIS A 42 -4.97 -14.85 -9.10
N ASP A 43 -4.98 -13.53 -9.19
CA ASP A 43 -3.88 -12.64 -9.56
C ASP A 43 -2.73 -12.63 -8.53
N ILE A 44 -3.05 -12.81 -7.25
CA ILE A 44 -2.07 -12.88 -6.17
C ILE A 44 -1.58 -14.31 -5.98
N ARG A 45 -0.32 -14.56 -6.34
CA ARG A 45 0.39 -15.83 -6.11
C ARG A 45 1.44 -15.62 -5.04
N VAL A 46 1.30 -16.28 -3.90
CA VAL A 46 2.29 -16.21 -2.81
C VAL A 46 2.59 -17.63 -2.34
N PRO A 47 3.87 -17.99 -2.12
CA PRO A 47 4.22 -19.29 -1.56
C PRO A 47 3.72 -19.42 -0.13
N PRO A 48 3.64 -20.65 0.42
CA PRO A 48 3.25 -20.88 1.80
C PRO A 48 4.09 -20.03 2.77
N PRO A 49 3.49 -19.48 3.84
CA PRO A 49 4.20 -18.64 4.78
C PRO A 49 5.15 -19.49 5.64
N GLY A 50 6.28 -18.91 6.03
CA GLY A 50 7.14 -19.48 7.08
C GLY A 50 6.55 -19.31 8.48
N ALA A 51 7.22 -19.87 9.48
CA ALA A 51 6.77 -19.78 10.87
C ALA A 51 6.87 -18.35 11.43
N VAL A 52 5.73 -17.77 11.82
CA VAL A 52 5.68 -16.43 12.43
C VAL A 52 6.07 -16.50 13.92
N THR A 53 7.23 -15.94 14.25
CA THR A 53 7.77 -15.91 15.63
C THR A 53 7.75 -14.53 16.28
N ARG A 54 7.76 -13.46 15.48
CA ARG A 54 7.71 -12.06 15.93
C ARG A 54 6.49 -11.35 15.31
N TYR A 55 6.06 -10.25 15.92
CA TYR A 55 4.93 -9.44 15.45
C TYR A 55 3.61 -10.23 15.25
N ARG A 56 3.36 -11.23 16.11
CA ARG A 56 2.18 -12.09 16.03
C ARG A 56 0.88 -11.33 16.22
N GLU A 57 0.93 -10.24 16.97
CA GLU A 57 -0.17 -9.30 17.19
C GLU A 57 -0.67 -8.64 15.90
N ALA A 58 0.15 -8.62 14.83
CA ALA A 58 -0.23 -8.10 13.51
C ALA A 58 -0.88 -9.16 12.61
N LEU A 59 -1.01 -10.41 13.06
CA LEU A 59 -1.79 -11.43 12.34
C LEU A 59 -3.29 -11.07 12.38
N VAL A 60 -3.96 -11.19 11.23
CA VAL A 60 -5.40 -10.97 11.14
C VAL A 60 -6.11 -12.13 11.84
N ASP A 61 -6.89 -11.81 12.87
CA ASP A 61 -7.67 -12.80 13.61
C ASP A 61 -8.71 -13.49 12.71
N HIS A 62 -8.84 -14.81 12.83
CA HIS A 62 -9.82 -15.62 12.14
C HIS A 62 -11.28 -15.15 12.36
N LEU A 63 -11.61 -14.63 13.54
CA LEU A 63 -12.94 -14.05 13.80
C LEU A 63 -13.17 -12.81 12.95
N ARG A 64 -12.13 -11.98 12.80
CA ARG A 64 -12.16 -10.78 11.97
C ARG A 64 -12.32 -11.12 10.49
N ILE A 65 -11.58 -12.13 10.00
CA ILE A 65 -11.74 -12.65 8.63
C ILE A 65 -13.19 -13.13 8.41
N LYS A 66 -13.75 -13.87 9.36
CA LYS A 66 -15.15 -14.35 9.29
C LYS A 66 -16.16 -13.20 9.23
N ALA A 67 -15.89 -12.08 9.90
CA ALA A 67 -16.77 -10.93 9.93
C ALA A 67 -16.80 -10.12 8.61
N TYR A 68 -15.72 -10.14 7.83
CA TYR A 68 -15.68 -9.42 6.55
C TYR A 68 -16.74 -9.94 5.58
N ASN A 69 -17.43 -9.03 4.88
CA ASN A 69 -18.21 -9.40 3.69
C ASN A 69 -17.26 -9.69 2.50
N PRO A 70 -17.75 -10.24 1.37
CA PRO A 70 -16.88 -10.58 0.24
C PRO A 70 -16.09 -9.39 -0.34
N VAL A 71 -16.72 -8.21 -0.45
CA VAL A 71 -16.06 -6.99 -0.97
C VAL A 71 -14.96 -6.53 -0.01
N GLU A 72 -15.26 -6.44 1.28
CA GLU A 72 -14.27 -6.05 2.29
C GLU A 72 -13.12 -7.05 2.35
N LEU A 73 -13.40 -8.35 2.29
CA LEU A 73 -12.37 -9.39 2.27
C LEU A 73 -11.41 -9.20 1.08
N HIS A 74 -11.96 -8.95 -0.11
CA HIS A 74 -11.20 -8.69 -1.32
C HIS A 74 -10.31 -7.44 -1.17
N LEU A 75 -10.88 -6.32 -0.70
CA LEU A 75 -10.12 -5.09 -0.48
C LEU A 75 -9.01 -5.26 0.58
N ARG A 76 -9.28 -5.99 1.66
CA ARG A 76 -8.28 -6.30 2.69
C ARG A 76 -7.18 -7.21 2.17
N LEU A 77 -7.49 -8.18 1.30
CA LEU A 77 -6.47 -8.99 0.66
C LEU A 77 -5.49 -8.10 -0.11
N HIS A 78 -5.98 -7.17 -0.93
CA HIS A 78 -5.13 -6.27 -1.71
C HIS A 78 -4.36 -5.27 -0.86
N GLU A 79 -4.94 -4.77 0.24
CA GLU A 79 -4.21 -3.94 1.20
C GLU A 79 -3.01 -4.69 1.81
N ILE A 80 -3.23 -5.90 2.33
CA ILE A 80 -2.14 -6.70 2.91
C ILE A 80 -1.14 -7.13 1.83
N TRP A 81 -1.61 -7.42 0.61
CA TRP A 81 -0.73 -7.70 -0.52
C TRP A 81 0.19 -6.52 -0.83
N GLY A 82 -0.34 -5.30 -0.85
CA GLY A 82 0.47 -4.08 -1.01
C GLY A 82 1.52 -3.92 0.09
N GLN A 83 1.16 -4.19 1.36
CA GLN A 83 2.12 -4.19 2.47
C GLN A 83 3.26 -5.18 2.20
N PHE A 84 2.92 -6.40 1.80
CA PHE A 84 3.89 -7.45 1.52
C PHE A 84 4.79 -7.12 0.31
N CYS A 85 4.22 -6.62 -0.78
CA CYS A 85 4.95 -6.15 -1.96
C CYS A 85 5.98 -5.09 -1.59
N LEU A 86 5.60 -4.12 -0.75
CA LEU A 86 6.56 -3.10 -0.36
C LEU A 86 7.65 -3.65 0.55
N MET A 87 7.34 -4.55 1.49
CA MET A 87 8.37 -5.20 2.31
C MET A 87 9.37 -5.99 1.45
N CYS A 88 8.88 -6.73 0.45
CA CYS A 88 9.73 -7.40 -0.54
C CYS A 88 10.62 -6.39 -1.29
N TRP A 89 10.02 -5.31 -1.81
CA TRP A 89 10.75 -4.26 -2.51
C TRP A 89 11.84 -3.62 -1.63
N SER A 90 11.54 -3.34 -0.36
CA SER A 90 12.48 -2.79 0.61
C SER A 90 13.63 -3.73 0.92
N LEU A 91 13.37 -5.05 0.92
CA LEU A 91 14.38 -6.11 1.09
C LEU A 91 15.07 -6.51 -0.24
N GLN A 92 14.91 -5.69 -1.29
CA GLN A 92 15.49 -5.92 -2.62
C GLN A 92 15.07 -7.25 -3.28
N VAL A 93 13.89 -7.77 -2.91
CA VAL A 93 13.28 -8.91 -3.57
C VAL A 93 12.60 -8.44 -4.86
N GLU A 94 13.02 -8.98 -6.00
CA GLU A 94 12.56 -8.57 -7.33
C GLU A 94 11.11 -8.99 -7.62
N ASP A 95 10.71 -10.19 -7.17
CA ASP A 95 9.39 -10.76 -7.44
C ASP A 95 8.68 -11.15 -6.13
N ALA A 96 7.72 -10.33 -5.71
CA ALA A 96 6.90 -10.61 -4.54
C ALA A 96 5.97 -11.82 -4.73
N GLN A 97 5.74 -12.30 -5.95
CA GLN A 97 5.00 -13.54 -6.17
C GLN A 97 5.86 -14.79 -5.94
N ARG A 98 7.19 -14.63 -5.98
CA ARG A 98 8.18 -15.67 -5.74
C ARG A 98 9.23 -15.19 -4.72
N PRO A 99 8.79 -14.79 -3.52
CA PRO A 99 9.69 -14.31 -2.50
C PRO A 99 10.64 -15.44 -2.07
N PRO A 100 11.89 -15.12 -1.72
CA PRO A 100 12.78 -16.08 -1.09
C PRO A 100 12.26 -16.46 0.31
N PRO A 101 12.74 -17.57 0.88
CA PRO A 101 12.42 -17.90 2.27
C PRO A 101 12.93 -16.81 3.22
N PHE A 102 12.02 -16.06 3.84
CA PHE A 102 12.38 -15.11 4.90
C PHE A 102 12.79 -15.82 6.21
N ALA A 103 12.32 -17.06 6.40
CA ALA A 103 12.75 -17.93 7.50
C ALA A 103 14.11 -18.57 7.17
N GLY A 104 15.09 -18.46 8.06
CA GLY A 104 16.34 -19.22 7.96
C GLY A 104 17.62 -18.40 7.74
N GLY A 105 17.58 -17.07 7.88
CA GLY A 105 18.81 -16.28 8.07
C GLY A 105 19.57 -15.88 6.81
N GLY A 106 18.90 -15.83 5.65
CA GLY A 106 19.42 -15.02 4.54
C GLY A 106 19.59 -13.57 5.00
N SER A 107 20.77 -12.99 4.82
CA SER A 107 20.97 -11.56 5.07
C SER A 107 20.29 -10.80 3.94
N PHE A 108 19.13 -10.21 4.23
CA PHE A 108 18.50 -9.26 3.33
C PHE A 108 19.09 -7.88 3.56
N ASP A 109 19.45 -7.23 2.47
CA ASP A 109 19.86 -5.83 2.51
C ASP A 109 18.64 -4.94 2.30
N LEU A 110 18.44 -3.99 3.22
CA LEU A 110 17.44 -2.97 3.02
C LEU A 110 17.91 -1.95 2.00
N ARG A 111 16.99 -1.49 1.16
CA ARG A 111 17.18 -0.26 0.37
C ARG A 111 17.53 0.90 1.30
N CYS A 112 18.33 1.84 0.79
CA CYS A 112 18.77 2.99 1.58
C CYS A 112 17.58 3.88 2.00
N PRO A 113 17.73 4.67 3.08
CA PRO A 113 16.66 5.55 3.59
C PRO A 113 16.08 6.48 2.53
N GLU A 114 16.93 7.05 1.67
CA GLU A 114 16.52 7.98 0.61
C GLU A 114 15.60 7.28 -0.41
N ALA A 115 15.86 6.01 -0.73
CA ALA A 115 15.00 5.24 -1.63
C ALA A 115 13.62 5.00 -1.00
N VAL A 116 13.55 4.73 0.30
CA VAL A 116 12.29 4.55 1.04
C VAL A 116 11.51 5.86 1.12
N GLU A 117 12.18 6.99 1.35
CA GLU A 117 11.56 8.32 1.32
C GLU A 117 10.98 8.66 -0.06
N LEU A 118 11.76 8.47 -1.13
CA LEU A 118 11.30 8.69 -2.51
C LEU A 118 10.11 7.80 -2.85
N LYS A 119 10.16 6.52 -2.47
CA LYS A 119 9.03 5.60 -2.67
C LYS A 119 7.80 6.03 -1.86
N THR A 120 7.99 6.52 -0.64
CA THR A 120 6.88 7.06 0.17
C THR A 120 6.21 8.25 -0.52
N ALA A 121 6.99 9.19 -1.06
CA ALA A 121 6.46 10.33 -1.81
C ALA A 121 5.72 9.90 -3.09
N GLU A 122 6.26 8.93 -3.83
CA GLU A 122 5.61 8.33 -5.00
C GLU A 122 4.25 7.70 -4.65
N LEU A 123 4.18 6.94 -3.55
CA LEU A 123 2.95 6.30 -3.08
C LEU A 123 1.90 7.33 -2.65
N VAL A 124 2.32 8.39 -1.96
CA VAL A 124 1.43 9.51 -1.57
C VAL A 124 0.84 10.18 -2.81
N GLY A 125 1.69 10.55 -3.79
CA GLY A 125 1.22 11.16 -5.04
C GLY A 125 0.30 10.24 -5.84
N SER A 126 0.62 8.95 -5.89
CA SER A 126 -0.19 7.96 -6.61
C SER A 126 -1.57 7.77 -5.98
N LEU A 127 -1.64 7.65 -4.66
CA LEU A 127 -2.92 7.52 -3.96
C LEU A 127 -3.77 8.79 -4.06
N TRP A 128 -3.16 9.96 -3.99
CA TRP A 128 -3.89 11.21 -4.23
C TRP A 128 -4.47 11.23 -5.64
N ARG A 129 -3.69 10.82 -6.65
CA ARG A 129 -4.17 10.76 -8.03
C ARG A 129 -5.34 9.78 -8.20
N LEU A 130 -5.28 8.62 -7.56
CA LEU A 130 -6.37 7.64 -7.54
C LEU A 130 -7.63 8.21 -6.88
N ARG A 131 -7.50 8.86 -5.71
CA ARG A 131 -8.61 9.52 -5.01
C ARG A 131 -9.23 10.65 -5.84
N PHE A 132 -8.39 11.44 -6.51
CA PHE A 132 -8.85 12.48 -7.43
C PHE A 132 -9.69 11.87 -8.56
N GLU A 133 -9.23 10.77 -9.16
CA GLU A 133 -9.95 10.08 -10.24
C GLU A 133 -11.28 9.52 -9.75
N GLN A 134 -11.30 8.83 -8.60
CA GLN A 134 -12.53 8.34 -7.98
C GLN A 134 -13.52 9.48 -7.71
N ARG A 135 -13.06 10.58 -7.12
CA ARG A 135 -13.90 11.74 -6.83
C ARG A 135 -14.44 12.40 -8.09
N LEU A 136 -13.62 12.52 -9.13
CA LEU A 136 -14.05 13.03 -10.44
C LEU A 136 -15.20 12.21 -11.03
N ARG A 137 -15.18 10.88 -10.85
CA ARG A 137 -16.22 9.98 -11.36
C ARG A 137 -17.48 9.98 -10.51
N SER A 138 -17.34 10.09 -9.19
CA SER A 138 -18.47 9.98 -8.26
C SER A 138 -19.18 11.31 -7.97
N ASP A 139 -18.48 12.45 -8.10
CA ASP A 139 -18.98 13.77 -7.71
C ASP A 139 -18.94 14.75 -8.89
N ALA A 140 -20.09 14.91 -9.55
CA ALA A 140 -20.25 15.86 -10.65
C ALA A 140 -20.01 17.33 -10.21
N ALA A 141 -20.23 17.66 -8.93
CA ALA A 141 -20.00 19.01 -8.42
C ALA A 141 -18.50 19.31 -8.23
N PHE A 142 -17.66 18.29 -8.02
CA PHE A 142 -16.22 18.44 -7.87
C PHE A 142 -15.58 19.13 -9.08
N SER A 143 -16.03 18.79 -10.30
CA SER A 143 -15.58 19.40 -11.55
C SER A 143 -15.83 20.92 -11.64
N ARG A 144 -16.75 21.45 -10.83
CA ARG A 144 -17.13 22.86 -10.77
C ARG A 144 -16.45 23.61 -9.62
N SER A 145 -15.63 22.92 -8.82
CA SER A 145 -14.94 23.56 -7.69
C SER A 145 -13.84 24.53 -8.19
N PRO A 146 -13.58 25.64 -7.47
CA PRO A 146 -12.53 26.60 -7.83
C PRO A 146 -11.14 25.96 -8.00
N ASP A 147 -10.83 24.94 -7.20
CA ASP A 147 -9.54 24.27 -7.21
C ASP A 147 -9.41 23.17 -8.27
N PHE A 148 -10.51 22.85 -8.97
CA PHE A 148 -10.55 21.72 -9.89
C PHE A 148 -9.53 21.86 -11.03
N ALA A 149 -9.40 23.04 -11.64
CA ALA A 149 -8.49 23.25 -12.76
C ALA A 149 -7.03 22.97 -12.37
N ARG A 150 -6.62 23.45 -11.19
CA ARG A 150 -5.27 23.25 -10.63
C ARG A 150 -5.03 21.78 -10.29
N ALA A 151 -5.96 21.17 -9.58
CA ALA A 151 -5.87 19.75 -9.22
C ALA A 151 -5.88 18.85 -10.47
N ARG A 152 -6.67 19.18 -11.50
CA ARG A 152 -6.70 18.45 -12.77
C ARG A 152 -5.37 18.57 -13.53
N ALA A 153 -4.73 19.74 -13.54
CA ALA A 153 -3.40 19.90 -14.14
C ALA A 153 -2.35 19.02 -13.44
N ALA A 154 -2.24 19.12 -12.10
CA ALA A 154 -1.33 18.30 -11.31
C ALA A 154 -1.60 16.79 -11.48
N SER A 155 -2.87 16.39 -11.57
CA SER A 155 -3.25 14.99 -11.78
C SER A 155 -2.70 14.38 -13.08
N ARG A 156 -2.48 15.20 -14.12
CA ARG A 156 -1.98 14.73 -15.42
C ARG A 156 -0.48 14.46 -15.42
N GLU A 157 0.24 15.04 -14.48
CA GLU A 157 1.69 14.85 -14.32
C GLU A 157 2.01 13.54 -13.61
N ILE A 158 1.09 13.06 -12.75
CA ILE A 158 1.25 11.82 -12.00
C ILE A 158 0.66 10.65 -12.78
N ARG A 159 1.53 9.79 -13.30
CA ARG A 159 1.13 8.54 -13.98
C ARG A 159 1.08 7.39 -12.98
N VAL A 160 -0.12 6.83 -12.79
CA VAL A 160 -0.34 5.66 -11.95
C VAL A 160 -0.87 4.52 -12.82
N PRO A 161 -0.13 3.41 -12.98
CA PRO A 161 -0.67 2.22 -13.64
C PRO A 161 -1.65 1.51 -12.71
N VAL A 162 -2.80 1.10 -13.25
CA VAL A 162 -3.82 0.33 -12.51
C VAL A 162 -3.82 -1.08 -13.07
N PHE A 163 -3.08 -1.98 -12.42
CA PHE A 163 -2.90 -3.38 -12.87
C PHE A 163 -2.51 -3.50 -14.35
N GLY A 164 -1.57 -2.65 -14.78
CA GLY A 164 -1.07 -2.62 -16.16
C GLY A 164 -1.92 -1.82 -17.15
N LYS A 165 -3.04 -1.22 -16.71
CA LYS A 165 -3.87 -0.32 -17.52
C LYS A 165 -3.63 1.14 -17.17
N SER A 166 -3.99 2.05 -18.09
CA SER A 166 -4.11 3.46 -17.75
C SER A 166 -5.32 3.69 -16.83
N MET A 167 -5.30 4.76 -16.03
CA MET A 167 -6.42 5.09 -15.14
C MET A 167 -7.74 5.30 -15.90
N ASP A 168 -7.68 5.89 -17.10
CA ASP A 168 -8.87 6.18 -17.91
C ASP A 168 -9.56 4.89 -18.41
N GLU A 169 -8.81 3.78 -18.53
CA GLU A 169 -9.30 2.47 -18.95
C GLU A 169 -9.69 1.55 -17.78
N ALA A 170 -9.29 1.90 -16.56
CA ALA A 170 -9.62 1.14 -15.36
C ALA A 170 -11.06 1.42 -14.92
N ASP A 171 -11.81 0.38 -14.59
CA ASP A 171 -13.12 0.53 -13.95
C ASP A 171 -12.99 0.96 -12.48
N ASP A 172 -14.10 1.39 -11.88
CA ASP A 172 -14.11 1.94 -10.53
C ASP A 172 -13.75 0.88 -9.46
N ALA A 173 -14.02 -0.39 -9.74
CA ALA A 173 -13.62 -1.49 -8.86
C ALA A 173 -12.09 -1.63 -8.86
N ALA A 174 -11.46 -1.67 -10.03
CA ALA A 174 -10.01 -1.73 -10.19
C ALA A 174 -9.32 -0.52 -9.56
N LEU A 175 -9.88 0.69 -9.70
CA LEU A 175 -9.38 1.89 -9.02
C LEU A 175 -9.42 1.74 -7.49
N THR A 176 -10.51 1.20 -6.96
CA THR A 176 -10.68 0.98 -5.52
C THR A 176 -9.70 -0.06 -4.98
N VAL A 177 -9.57 -1.19 -5.67
CA VAL A 177 -8.63 -2.25 -5.31
C VAL A 177 -7.17 -1.76 -5.38
N CYS A 178 -6.81 -1.04 -6.44
CA CYS A 178 -5.49 -0.43 -6.60
C CYS A 178 -5.20 0.59 -5.48
N SER A 179 -6.20 1.38 -5.10
CA SER A 179 -6.08 2.32 -3.97
C SER A 179 -5.81 1.59 -2.65
N CYS A 180 -6.47 0.45 -2.41
CA CYS A 180 -6.20 -0.38 -1.22
C CYS A 180 -4.77 -0.94 -1.23
N GLU A 181 -4.29 -1.43 -2.37
CA GLU A 181 -2.93 -1.95 -2.50
C GLU A 181 -1.88 -0.86 -2.24
N TYR A 182 -2.03 0.31 -2.85
CA TYR A 182 -1.13 1.44 -2.61
C TYR A 182 -1.21 1.97 -1.17
N ALA A 183 -2.38 1.92 -0.53
CA ALA A 183 -2.53 2.31 0.88
C ALA A 183 -1.78 1.35 1.80
N GLY A 184 -1.86 0.05 1.51
CA GLY A 184 -1.05 -0.97 2.16
C GLY A 184 0.45 -0.74 1.98
N MET A 185 0.89 -0.43 0.76
CA MET A 185 2.28 -0.03 0.50
C MET A 185 2.65 1.18 1.35
N LEU A 186 1.85 2.26 1.34
CA LEU A 186 2.16 3.48 2.11
C LEU A 186 2.30 3.20 3.62
N ALA A 187 1.42 2.36 4.18
CA ALA A 187 1.51 1.94 5.58
C ALA A 187 2.86 1.27 5.88
N ALA A 188 3.25 0.31 5.05
CA ALA A 188 4.53 -0.38 5.18
C ALA A 188 5.71 0.59 4.99
N ALA A 189 5.63 1.55 4.06
CA ALA A 189 6.72 2.49 3.78
C ALA A 189 7.04 3.35 5.00
N ARG A 190 5.99 3.92 5.60
CA ARG A 190 6.09 4.75 6.80
C ARG A 190 6.53 3.94 8.01
N TRP A 191 6.06 2.71 8.15
CA TRP A 191 6.49 1.84 9.23
C TRP A 191 7.98 1.44 9.11
N ILE A 192 8.46 1.16 7.90
CA ILE A 192 9.86 0.80 7.62
C ILE A 192 10.77 2.01 7.83
N GLY A 193 10.36 3.17 7.31
CA GLY A 193 11.12 4.42 7.39
C GLY A 193 11.15 5.06 8.78
N ASP A 194 10.33 4.63 9.73
CA ASP A 194 10.36 5.17 11.09
C ASP A 194 10.12 4.08 12.15
N ALA A 195 11.21 3.63 12.78
CA ALA A 195 11.22 2.62 13.83
C ALA A 195 10.44 3.04 15.09
N ARG A 196 10.13 4.33 15.24
CA ARG A 196 9.30 4.85 16.35
C ARG A 196 7.81 4.59 16.12
N ARG A 197 7.39 4.41 14.87
CA ARG A 197 6.00 4.16 14.50
C ARG A 197 5.57 2.74 14.86
N GLN A 198 4.35 2.60 15.37
CA GLN A 198 3.78 1.29 15.67
C GLN A 198 3.02 0.73 14.46
N TRP A 199 3.01 -0.60 14.34
CA TRP A 199 2.22 -1.23 13.28
C TRP A 199 0.73 -0.98 13.52
N GLY A 200 0.01 -0.54 12.50
CA GLY A 200 -1.42 -0.23 12.61
C GLY A 200 -1.74 1.04 13.40
N GLU A 201 -0.76 1.90 13.68
CA GLU A 201 -1.03 3.20 14.31
C GLU A 201 -2.01 4.05 13.47
N PRO A 202 -2.87 4.86 14.11
CA PRO A 202 -3.72 5.81 13.40
C PRO A 202 -2.89 6.74 12.50
N GLY A 203 -3.40 7.04 11.31
CA GLY A 203 -2.73 7.94 10.37
C GLY A 203 -1.58 7.33 9.55
N ILE A 204 -1.20 6.07 9.77
CA ILE A 204 -0.12 5.46 8.97
C ILE A 204 -0.47 5.36 7.48
N MET A 205 -1.77 5.29 7.15
CA MET A 205 -2.30 5.30 5.78
C MET A 205 -2.86 6.66 5.34
N GLU A 206 -2.86 7.68 6.21
CA GLU A 206 -3.48 8.96 5.89
C GLU A 206 -2.66 9.74 4.87
N ILE A 207 -3.36 10.34 3.92
CA ILE A 207 -2.77 11.27 2.96
C ILE A 207 -3.21 12.63 3.43
N ASP A 208 -2.25 13.46 3.77
CA ASP A 208 -2.52 14.85 4.06
C ASP A 208 -2.64 15.59 2.73
N ASP A 209 -3.87 15.96 2.36
CA ASP A 209 -4.14 16.70 1.13
C ASP A 209 -3.44 18.07 1.13
N THR A 210 -3.05 18.61 2.30
CA THR A 210 -2.33 19.89 2.40
C THR A 210 -0.86 19.79 1.99
N VAL A 211 -0.24 18.61 2.08
CA VAL A 211 1.18 18.43 1.72
C VAL A 211 1.40 18.51 0.20
N LEU A 212 0.38 18.19 -0.60
CA LEU A 212 0.46 18.22 -2.05
C LEU A 212 0.23 19.62 -2.65
N PHE A 213 -0.44 20.51 -1.91
CA PHE A 213 -0.64 21.91 -2.29
C PHE A 213 0.22 22.90 -1.50
N GLY A 214 0.77 22.50 -0.35
CA GLY A 214 1.56 23.34 0.54
C GLY A 214 2.92 23.76 -0.02
N GLY A 215 3.43 23.06 -1.04
CA GLY A 215 4.59 23.53 -1.83
C GLY A 215 4.25 24.65 -2.82
N ALA A 216 2.98 24.82 -3.18
CA ALA A 216 2.51 25.86 -4.11
C ALA A 216 1.84 27.04 -3.38
N ILE A 217 1.41 26.89 -2.12
CA ILE A 217 0.86 27.98 -1.32
C ILE A 217 1.98 28.90 -0.78
N ALA A 218 3.18 28.37 -0.49
CA ALA A 218 4.30 29.19 -0.02
C ALA A 218 4.96 30.08 -1.10
N ALA A 219 4.65 29.88 -2.38
CA ALA A 219 5.20 30.68 -3.48
C ALA A 219 4.22 31.75 -4.00
N GLY A 220 3.01 31.84 -3.45
CA GLY A 220 1.95 32.76 -3.89
C GLY A 220 1.72 33.98 -2.99
N ASP A 221 2.28 34.00 -1.78
CA ASP A 221 2.10 35.09 -0.81
C ASP A 221 3.40 35.88 -0.56
N ALA A 222 4.18 36.09 -1.62
CA ALA A 222 5.31 37.01 -1.65
C ALA A 222 5.19 37.95 -2.85
N GLU A 223 4.16 38.79 -2.84
CA GLU A 223 4.16 40.11 -3.49
C GLU A 223 3.79 41.19 -2.46
#